data_AF-A0A2V5ZKE7-F1
#
_entry.id   AF-A0A2V5ZKE7-F1
#
_cell.length_a   1.000
_cell.length_b   1.000
_cell.length_c   1.000
_cell.angle_alpha   90.00
_cell.angle_beta   90.00
_cell.angle_gamma   90.00
#
_symmetry.space_group_name_H-M   'P 1'
#
loop_
_entity.id
_entity.type
_entity.pdbx_description
1 polymer ?
#
loop_
_entity_poly.entity_id
_entity_poly.type
_entity_poly.pdbx_seq_one_letter_code
_entity_poly.pdbx_strand_id
1 'polypeptide(L)'
;MLRGFHRAVPVLLLVFPLLASACKTTSDSQTLRPRQLRDVPANKLAFNFQADVQPPENLASDEAKSLPAIQREFESKRPNDALLRTVNSPDGQRALALYGTADEPATTFRIDLYSTDGNFIRNVTPPTLAVVFQDSVAWSADSSMFAFVGRKSSAAQPSPTPLDLQPEPVLPSASPVPTATPGPVFAPLAVFSTE
;
A
#
# COMPACT_ATOMS: atom_id res chain seq x y z
N MET A 1 58.40 -16.44 46.39
CA MET A 1 58.27 -16.46 44.91
C MET A 1 57.92 -15.06 44.37
N LEU A 2 58.80 -14.05 44.50
CA LEU A 2 58.52 -12.68 43.99
C LEU A 2 59.82 -11.94 43.59
N ARG A 3 60.70 -12.56 42.80
CA ARG A 3 61.92 -11.90 42.27
C ARG A 3 62.00 -11.83 40.73
N GLY A 4 61.09 -12.47 40.01
CA GLY A 4 61.09 -12.49 38.54
C GLY A 4 60.38 -11.31 37.88
N PHE A 5 59.45 -10.66 38.57
CA PHE A 5 58.58 -9.66 37.95
C PHE A 5 59.28 -8.33 37.65
N HIS A 6 60.24 -7.89 38.47
CA HIS A 6 60.87 -6.56 38.32
C HIS A 6 61.91 -6.47 37.19
N ARG A 7 62.39 -7.61 36.65
CA ARG A 7 63.30 -7.61 35.49
C ARG A 7 62.56 -7.63 34.14
N ALA A 8 61.31 -8.08 34.11
CA ALA A 8 60.52 -8.17 32.88
C ALA A 8 59.79 -6.85 32.53
N VAL A 9 59.47 -6.03 33.54
CA VAL A 9 58.78 -4.74 33.33
C VAL A 9 59.56 -3.76 32.43
N PRO A 10 60.87 -3.51 32.62
CA PRO A 10 61.57 -2.54 31.76
C PRO A 10 61.75 -3.02 30.32
N VAL A 11 61.75 -4.34 30.08
CA VAL A 11 61.83 -4.92 28.73
C VAL A 11 60.48 -4.79 28.01
N LEU A 12 59.37 -5.04 28.71
CA LEU A 12 58.03 -4.92 28.14
C LEU A 12 57.68 -3.47 27.75
N LEU A 13 58.13 -2.50 28.56
CA LEU A 13 57.88 -1.08 28.34
C LEU A 13 58.65 -0.50 27.13
N LEU A 14 59.78 -1.11 26.75
CA LEU A 14 60.59 -0.67 25.61
C LEU A 14 60.17 -1.35 24.30
N VAL A 15 59.55 -2.54 24.36
CA VAL A 15 59.04 -3.26 23.18
C VAL A 15 57.71 -2.67 22.68
N PHE A 16 56.84 -2.18 23.58
CA PHE A 16 55.54 -1.62 23.23
C PHE A 16 55.58 -0.40 22.27
N PRO A 17 56.49 0.59 22.42
CA PRO A 17 56.57 1.70 21.47
C PRO A 17 57.13 1.31 20.09
N LEU A 18 57.94 0.25 20.00
CA LEU A 18 58.43 -0.25 18.71
C LEU A 18 57.30 -0.92 17.88
N LEU A 19 56.37 -1.62 18.53
CA LEU A 19 55.19 -2.19 17.87
C LEU A 19 54.17 -1.12 17.45
N ALA A 20 54.04 -0.04 18.23
CA ALA A 20 53.13 1.07 17.90
C ALA A 20 53.59 1.87 16.67
N SER A 21 54.90 1.92 16.40
CA SER A 21 55.43 2.64 15.23
C SER A 21 55.40 1.83 13.93
N ALA A 22 55.09 0.53 13.97
CA ALA A 22 54.94 -0.33 12.81
C ALA A 22 53.53 -0.32 12.20
N CYS A 23 52.53 0.23 12.91
CA CYS A 23 51.15 0.38 12.44
C CYS A 23 50.86 1.75 11.81
N LYS A 24 51.86 2.37 11.17
CA LYS A 24 51.60 3.48 10.24
C LYS A 24 51.33 2.86 8.88
N THR A 25 50.05 2.63 8.56
CA THR A 25 49.66 2.41 7.17
C THR A 25 49.95 3.73 6.45
N THR A 26 51.04 3.73 5.67
CA THR A 26 51.33 4.81 4.74
C THR A 26 50.27 4.70 3.65
N SER A 27 49.12 5.37 3.87
CA SER A 27 48.20 5.69 2.79
C SER A 27 48.88 6.76 1.94
N ASP A 28 49.78 6.32 1.07
CA ASP A 28 50.40 7.15 0.05
C ASP A 28 49.30 7.58 -0.91
N SER A 29 48.74 8.78 -0.69
CA SER A 29 47.83 9.42 -1.63
C SER A 29 48.63 9.93 -2.82
N GLN A 30 49.25 9.00 -3.55
CA GLN A 30 49.86 9.33 -4.82
C GLN A 30 48.74 9.77 -5.75
N THR A 31 48.75 11.05 -6.09
CA THR A 31 47.93 11.65 -7.15
C THR A 31 48.45 11.15 -8.51
N LEU A 32 48.41 9.83 -8.71
CA LEU A 32 48.70 9.23 -9.99
C LEU A 32 47.52 9.48 -10.90
N ARG A 33 47.77 10.15 -12.03
CA ARG A 33 46.82 10.25 -13.14
C ARG A 33 46.71 8.83 -13.74
N PRO A 34 45.62 8.09 -13.52
CA PRO A 34 45.58 6.68 -13.89
C PRO A 34 45.67 6.55 -15.40
N ARG A 35 46.69 5.83 -15.88
CA ARG A 35 46.89 5.55 -17.31
C ARG A 35 46.26 4.20 -17.69
N GLN A 36 46.03 3.33 -16.71
CA GLN A 36 45.39 2.02 -16.86
C GLN A 36 44.48 1.69 -15.67
N LEU A 37 43.42 0.91 -15.90
CA LEU A 37 42.39 0.58 -14.91
C LEU A 37 42.91 -0.17 -13.67
N ARG A 38 44.04 -0.85 -13.78
CA ARG A 38 44.70 -1.54 -12.66
C ARG A 38 45.25 -0.58 -11.58
N ASP A 39 45.44 0.69 -11.94
CA ASP A 39 45.98 1.73 -11.05
C ASP A 39 44.88 2.46 -10.25
N VAL A 40 43.61 2.09 -10.46
CA VAL A 40 42.47 2.66 -9.73
C VAL A 40 42.24 1.84 -8.45
N PRO A 41 42.33 2.45 -7.26
CA PRO A 41 42.05 1.75 -6.01
C PRO A 41 40.66 1.13 -6.04
N ALA A 42 40.51 -0.12 -5.57
CA ALA A 42 39.23 -0.86 -5.62
C ALA A 42 38.06 -0.11 -4.96
N ASN A 43 38.33 0.77 -3.99
CA ASN A 43 37.33 1.61 -3.34
C ASN A 43 36.69 2.64 -4.29
N LYS A 44 37.35 3.00 -5.39
CA LYS A 44 36.79 3.84 -6.48
C LYS A 44 36.20 3.03 -7.64
N LEU A 45 36.31 1.70 -7.61
CA LEU A 45 35.66 0.79 -8.55
C LEU A 45 34.34 0.21 -8.01
N ALA A 46 34.11 0.32 -6.70
CA ALA A 46 32.81 0.04 -6.12
C ALA A 46 31.84 1.17 -6.49
N PHE A 47 30.76 0.83 -7.20
CA PHE A 47 29.62 1.74 -7.37
C PHE A 47 29.02 2.02 -6.00
N ASN A 48 29.39 3.15 -5.40
CA ASN A 48 28.67 3.70 -4.27
C ASN A 48 27.54 4.53 -4.82
N PHE A 49 26.30 4.17 -4.48
CA PHE A 49 25.13 4.99 -4.74
C PHE A 49 25.12 6.20 -3.80
N GLN A 50 26.08 7.10 -3.97
CA GLN A 50 26.01 8.46 -3.44
C GLN A 50 25.28 9.30 -4.48
N ALA A 51 24.19 9.95 -4.10
CA ALA A 51 23.59 10.96 -4.95
C ALA A 51 24.58 12.14 -5.07
N ASP A 52 25.09 12.37 -6.30
CA ASP A 52 26.05 13.45 -6.61
C ASP A 52 25.47 14.86 -6.42
N VAL A 53 24.15 14.94 -6.26
CA VAL A 53 23.41 16.19 -6.13
C VAL A 53 22.44 16.04 -4.96
N GLN A 54 22.40 17.06 -4.09
CA GLN A 54 21.37 17.12 -3.06
C GLN A 54 19.98 17.15 -3.73
N PRO A 55 19.03 16.34 -3.26
CA PRO A 55 17.65 16.42 -3.74
C PRO A 55 17.14 17.86 -3.61
N PRO A 56 16.42 18.39 -4.61
CA PRO A 56 15.82 19.72 -4.51
C PRO A 56 14.97 19.84 -3.24
N GLU A 57 15.15 20.91 -2.47
CA GLU A 57 14.48 21.13 -1.17
C GLU A 57 12.94 21.18 -1.26
N ASN A 58 12.37 21.23 -2.47
CA ASN A 58 10.93 21.31 -2.72
C ASN A 58 10.38 20.09 -3.47
N LEU A 59 11.00 18.92 -3.34
CA LEU A 59 10.25 17.69 -3.60
C LEU A 59 9.23 17.58 -2.47
N ALA A 60 7.99 18.02 -2.74
CA ALA A 60 6.87 17.70 -1.88
C ALA A 60 6.94 16.20 -1.63
N SER A 61 7.21 15.79 -0.38
CA SER A 61 6.89 14.43 0.04
C SER A 61 5.47 14.20 -0.42
N ASP A 62 5.25 13.13 -1.19
CA ASP A 62 3.93 12.69 -1.65
C ASP A 62 3.16 12.11 -0.44
N GLU A 63 3.14 12.88 0.64
CA GLU A 63 2.37 12.63 1.83
C GLU A 63 0.93 12.86 1.40
N ALA A 64 0.19 11.75 1.36
CA ALA A 64 -1.16 11.69 0.83
C ALA A 64 -2.02 12.78 1.48
N LYS A 65 -2.28 13.84 0.71
CA LYS A 65 -3.06 14.99 1.14
C LYS A 65 -4.52 14.57 1.27
N SER A 66 -4.90 14.03 2.43
CA SER A 66 -6.28 13.72 2.77
C SER A 66 -7.02 15.00 3.18
N LEU A 67 -8.24 15.18 2.67
CA LEU A 67 -9.09 16.31 3.07
C LEU A 67 -9.69 16.03 4.46
N PRO A 68 -9.54 16.94 5.45
CA PRO A 68 -9.93 16.68 6.84
C PRO A 68 -11.44 16.54 7.05
N ALA A 69 -12.26 17.10 6.15
CA ALA A 69 -13.70 16.91 6.18
C ALA A 69 -14.10 15.50 5.75
N ILE A 70 -13.49 15.00 4.66
CA ILE A 70 -13.71 13.64 4.17
C ILE A 70 -13.15 12.61 5.14
N GLN A 71 -11.96 12.84 5.70
CA GLN A 71 -11.34 11.94 6.68
C GLN A 71 -12.27 11.65 7.86
N ARG A 72 -12.82 12.70 8.47
CA ARG A 72 -13.72 12.56 9.63
C ARG A 72 -14.99 11.79 9.29
N GLU A 73 -15.61 12.09 8.15
CA GLU A 73 -16.83 11.39 7.73
C GLU A 73 -16.54 9.93 7.43
N PHE A 74 -15.43 9.66 6.74
CA PHE A 74 -15.01 8.33 6.35
C PHE A 74 -14.73 7.47 7.58
N GLU A 75 -13.91 7.95 8.52
CA GLU A 75 -13.61 7.25 9.77
C GLU A 75 -14.87 7.02 10.62
N SER A 76 -15.80 7.98 10.64
CA SER A 76 -17.05 7.83 11.37
C SER A 76 -17.97 6.76 10.79
N LYS A 77 -17.98 6.57 9.47
CA LYS A 77 -18.86 5.60 8.80
C LYS A 77 -18.19 4.24 8.58
N ARG A 78 -16.86 4.20 8.49
CA ARG A 78 -16.08 3.02 8.12
C ARG A 78 -14.87 2.85 9.03
N PRO A 79 -15.09 2.41 10.28
CA PRO A 79 -13.99 2.25 11.24
C PRO A 79 -13.00 1.14 10.86
N ASN A 80 -13.38 0.23 9.98
CA ASN A 80 -12.55 -0.92 9.56
C ASN A 80 -11.77 -0.66 8.26
N ASP A 81 -12.04 0.45 7.58
CA ASP A 81 -11.40 0.81 6.33
C ASP A 81 -10.40 1.93 6.58
N ALA A 82 -9.30 1.94 5.84
CA ALA A 82 -8.26 2.96 5.96
C ALA A 82 -8.33 3.91 4.77
N LEU A 83 -8.61 5.20 5.02
CA LEU A 83 -8.48 6.23 3.98
C LEU A 83 -6.99 6.43 3.68
N LEU A 84 -6.63 6.28 2.42
CA LEU A 84 -5.24 6.34 1.96
C LEU A 84 -4.91 7.67 1.33
N ARG A 85 -5.80 8.18 0.47
CA ARG A 85 -5.58 9.44 -0.27
C ARG A 85 -6.91 10.07 -0.65
N THR A 86 -6.92 11.39 -0.79
CA THR A 86 -7.98 12.09 -1.52
C THR A 86 -7.44 12.77 -2.77
N VAL A 87 -8.17 12.68 -3.88
CA VAL A 87 -7.84 13.33 -5.15
C VAL A 87 -8.92 14.36 -5.47
N ASN A 88 -8.61 15.63 -5.29
CA ASN A 88 -9.51 16.73 -5.61
C ASN A 88 -9.76 16.82 -7.12
N SER A 89 -11.01 17.08 -7.48
CA SER A 89 -11.37 17.51 -8.82
C SER A 89 -10.80 18.90 -9.12
N PRO A 90 -10.46 19.20 -10.39
CA PRO A 90 -9.94 20.53 -10.78
C PRO A 90 -10.88 21.70 -10.47
N ASP A 91 -12.20 21.46 -10.44
CA ASP A 91 -13.23 22.44 -10.07
C ASP A 91 -13.30 22.71 -8.55
N GLY A 92 -12.65 21.87 -7.74
CA GLY A 92 -12.60 21.99 -6.29
C GLY A 92 -13.93 21.73 -5.58
N GLN A 93 -14.94 21.16 -6.26
CA GLN A 93 -16.25 20.86 -5.69
C GLN A 93 -16.36 19.41 -5.22
N ARG A 94 -15.59 18.51 -5.85
CA ARG A 94 -15.61 17.07 -5.56
C ARG A 94 -14.22 16.53 -5.27
N ALA A 95 -14.17 15.38 -4.62
CA ALA A 95 -12.94 14.64 -4.42
C ALA A 95 -13.20 13.13 -4.48
N LEU A 96 -12.21 12.39 -4.93
CA LEU A 96 -12.18 10.93 -4.88
C LEU A 96 -11.47 10.51 -3.60
N ALA A 97 -12.13 9.71 -2.78
CA ALA A 97 -11.55 9.08 -1.60
C ALA A 97 -11.03 7.69 -1.99
N LEU A 98 -9.72 7.51 -1.94
CA LEU A 98 -9.06 6.22 -2.18
C LEU A 98 -8.81 5.55 -0.83
N TYR A 99 -9.31 4.35 -0.65
CA TYR A 99 -9.21 3.63 0.62
C TYR A 99 -8.90 2.15 0.41
N GLY A 100 -8.32 1.53 1.44
CA GLY A 100 -8.10 0.09 1.52
C GLY A 100 -9.04 -0.54 2.55
N THR A 101 -9.46 -1.77 2.29
CA THR A 101 -10.25 -2.59 3.22
C THR A 101 -9.38 -3.67 3.83
N ALA A 102 -9.59 -4.03 5.09
CA ALA A 102 -8.75 -5.02 5.79
C ALA A 102 -8.72 -6.42 5.12
N ASP A 103 -9.80 -6.78 4.41
CA ASP A 103 -9.94 -8.09 3.74
C ASP A 103 -9.21 -8.16 2.38
N GLU A 104 -8.77 -7.02 1.84
CA GLU A 104 -8.14 -6.94 0.53
C GLU A 104 -6.62 -6.74 0.66
N PRO A 105 -5.81 -7.27 -0.28
CA PRO A 105 -4.37 -7.08 -0.21
C PRO A 105 -4.03 -5.60 -0.38
N ALA A 106 -2.96 -5.15 0.27
CA ALA A 106 -2.52 -3.75 0.30
C ALA A 106 -2.27 -3.09 -1.07
N THR A 107 -2.29 -3.86 -2.16
CA THR A 107 -2.23 -3.39 -3.55
C THR A 107 -3.60 -3.15 -4.18
N THR A 108 -4.67 -3.27 -3.39
CA THR A 108 -6.06 -3.15 -3.83
C THR A 108 -6.72 -2.01 -3.11
N PHE A 109 -7.37 -1.15 -3.88
CA PHE A 109 -7.98 0.05 -3.38
C PHE A 109 -9.39 0.20 -3.93
N ARG A 110 -10.21 0.89 -3.17
CA ARG A 110 -11.53 1.32 -3.57
C ARG A 110 -11.58 2.82 -3.69
N ILE A 111 -12.52 3.27 -4.50
CA ILE A 111 -12.77 4.69 -4.75
C ILE A 111 -14.22 4.98 -4.42
N ASP A 112 -14.40 6.05 -3.65
CA ASP A 112 -15.68 6.69 -3.43
C ASP A 112 -15.62 8.15 -3.87
N LEU A 113 -16.77 8.67 -4.29
CA LEU A 113 -16.93 10.06 -4.66
C LEU A 113 -17.54 10.84 -3.49
N TYR A 114 -16.88 11.94 -3.16
CA TYR A 114 -17.26 12.87 -2.11
C TYR A 114 -17.37 14.30 -2.66
N SER A 115 -18.15 15.13 -1.97
CA SER A 115 -18.00 16.58 -2.03
C SER A 115 -16.75 16.98 -1.24
N THR A 116 -16.10 18.08 -1.62
CA THR A 116 -14.98 18.65 -0.85
C THR A 116 -15.35 19.03 0.59
N ASP A 117 -16.64 19.24 0.87
CA ASP A 117 -17.15 19.52 2.21
C ASP A 117 -17.24 18.28 3.11
N GLY A 118 -16.91 17.09 2.60
CA GLY A 118 -16.97 15.82 3.35
C GLY A 118 -18.26 15.03 3.16
N ASN A 119 -19.20 15.49 2.33
CA ASN A 119 -20.43 14.75 2.06
C ASN A 119 -20.19 13.59 1.10
N PHE A 120 -20.55 12.37 1.50
CA PHE A 120 -20.56 11.20 0.63
C PHE A 120 -21.57 11.38 -0.51
N ILE A 121 -21.13 11.18 -1.75
CA ILE A 121 -21.99 11.28 -2.94
C ILE A 121 -22.38 9.88 -3.43
N ARG A 122 -21.39 9.04 -3.74
CA ARG A 122 -21.63 7.67 -4.23
C ARG A 122 -20.37 6.82 -4.18
N ASN A 123 -20.58 5.52 -4.17
CA ASN A 123 -19.51 4.56 -4.42
C ASN A 123 -19.17 4.51 -5.92
N VAL A 124 -17.87 4.51 -6.24
CA VAL A 124 -17.37 4.49 -7.63
C VAL A 124 -16.98 3.08 -8.04
N THR A 125 -16.27 2.36 -7.17
CA THR A 125 -15.82 1.00 -7.43
C THR A 125 -16.73 -0.02 -6.73
N PRO A 126 -17.60 -0.72 -7.46
CA PRO A 126 -18.46 -1.76 -6.89
C PRO A 126 -17.64 -2.94 -6.34
N PRO A 127 -18.23 -3.85 -5.55
CA PRO A 127 -17.50 -4.94 -4.90
C PRO A 127 -16.70 -5.84 -5.86
N THR A 128 -17.15 -5.96 -7.11
CA THR A 128 -16.56 -6.79 -8.17
C THR A 128 -15.44 -6.09 -8.97
N LEU A 129 -15.15 -4.83 -8.65
CA LEU A 129 -14.11 -4.04 -9.29
C LEU A 129 -13.23 -3.40 -8.22
N ALA A 130 -11.93 -3.47 -8.40
CA ALA A 130 -10.99 -2.86 -7.48
C ALA A 130 -9.83 -2.19 -8.23
N VAL A 131 -9.30 -1.10 -7.67
CA VAL A 131 -8.21 -0.31 -8.26
C VAL A 131 -6.87 -0.87 -7.80
N VAL A 132 -5.91 -0.96 -8.72
CA VAL A 132 -4.59 -1.58 -8.45
C VAL A 132 -3.51 -0.54 -8.19
N PHE A 133 -3.62 0.64 -8.80
CA PHE A 133 -2.61 1.70 -8.72
C PHE A 133 -3.25 3.01 -8.27
N GLN A 134 -2.87 3.49 -7.09
CA GLN A 134 -3.39 4.74 -6.54
C GLN A 134 -3.10 5.93 -7.47
N ASP A 135 -1.92 5.96 -8.09
CA ASP A 135 -1.50 7.05 -8.98
C ASP A 135 -2.13 6.99 -10.36
N SER A 136 -2.83 5.90 -10.70
CA SER A 136 -3.58 5.83 -11.95
C SER A 136 -4.89 6.63 -11.90
N VAL A 137 -5.30 7.07 -10.71
CA VAL A 137 -6.55 7.80 -10.50
C VAL A 137 -6.35 9.27 -10.86
N ALA A 138 -6.96 9.70 -11.95
CA ALA A 138 -6.83 11.06 -12.43
C ALA A 138 -8.18 11.63 -12.88
N TRP A 139 -8.42 12.90 -12.57
CA TRP A 139 -9.55 13.65 -13.09
C TRP A 139 -9.25 14.16 -14.50
N SER A 140 -10.28 14.26 -15.33
CA SER A 140 -10.22 15.08 -16.54
C SER A 140 -10.09 16.55 -16.16
N ALA A 141 -9.41 17.35 -17.00
CA ALA A 141 -9.15 18.75 -16.70
C ALA A 141 -10.42 19.60 -16.53
N ASP A 142 -11.51 19.21 -17.19
CA ASP A 142 -12.83 19.84 -17.08
C ASP A 142 -13.66 19.34 -15.88
N SER A 143 -13.11 18.46 -15.03
CA SER A 143 -13.77 17.84 -13.88
C SER A 143 -15.03 17.01 -14.20
N SER A 144 -15.28 16.68 -15.46
CA SER A 144 -16.48 15.94 -15.87
C SER A 144 -16.35 14.44 -15.66
N MET A 145 -15.14 13.92 -15.84
CA MET A 145 -14.80 12.51 -15.83
C MET A 145 -13.57 12.26 -14.95
N PHE A 146 -13.38 10.99 -14.58
CA PHE A 146 -12.14 10.54 -13.98
C PHE A 146 -11.81 9.15 -14.54
N ALA A 147 -10.52 8.84 -14.63
CA ALA A 147 -10.01 7.58 -15.10
C ALA A 147 -9.24 6.88 -13.98
N PHE A 148 -9.26 5.55 -13.99
CA PHE A 148 -8.47 4.71 -13.09
C PHE A 148 -8.26 3.34 -13.74
N VAL A 149 -7.22 2.63 -13.30
CA VAL A 149 -6.96 1.25 -13.74
C VAL A 149 -7.53 0.29 -12.71
N GLY A 150 -8.63 -0.36 -13.09
CA GLY A 150 -9.30 -1.37 -12.28
C GLY A 150 -9.00 -2.80 -12.74
N ARG A 151 -8.95 -3.73 -11.78
CA ARG A 151 -9.05 -5.17 -12.03
C ARG A 151 -10.40 -5.67 -11.54
N LYS A 152 -10.91 -6.73 -12.18
CA LYS A 152 -12.04 -7.47 -11.62
C LYS A 152 -11.59 -8.13 -10.32
N SER A 153 -12.28 -7.85 -9.22
CA SER A 153 -12.05 -8.53 -7.94
C SER A 153 -12.96 -9.75 -7.87
N SER A 154 -12.42 -10.85 -7.36
CA SER A 154 -13.18 -12.06 -7.04
C SER A 154 -13.84 -11.94 -5.66
N ALA A 155 -14.35 -10.76 -5.30
CA ALA A 155 -14.99 -10.57 -4.01
C ALA A 155 -16.19 -11.51 -3.92
N ALA A 156 -16.22 -12.30 -2.84
CA ALA A 156 -17.24 -13.31 -2.60
C ALA A 156 -18.63 -12.66 -2.69
N GLN A 157 -19.49 -13.29 -3.48
CA GLN A 157 -20.92 -13.02 -3.52
C GLN A 157 -21.44 -12.93 -2.08
N PRO A 158 -22.19 -11.88 -1.69
CA PRO A 158 -22.77 -11.84 -0.36
C PRO A 158 -23.61 -13.11 -0.19
N SER A 159 -23.19 -13.98 0.72
CA SER A 159 -24.06 -15.07 1.17
C SER A 159 -25.32 -14.39 1.69
N PRO A 160 -26.52 -14.74 1.19
CA PRO A 160 -27.75 -14.13 1.68
C PRO A 160 -27.81 -14.36 3.19
N THR A 161 -27.80 -13.27 3.94
CA THR A 161 -28.04 -13.30 5.38
C THR A 161 -29.37 -14.01 5.61
N PRO A 162 -29.44 -15.10 6.41
CA PRO A 162 -30.71 -15.72 6.74
C PRO A 162 -31.57 -14.67 7.44
N LEU A 163 -32.78 -14.45 6.95
CA LEU A 163 -33.78 -13.62 7.61
C LEU A 163 -33.97 -14.15 9.05
N ASP A 164 -33.66 -13.28 10.02
CA ASP A 164 -34.00 -13.50 11.43
C ASP A 164 -35.48 -13.87 11.55
N LEU A 165 -35.72 -15.04 12.16
CA LEU A 165 -37.05 -15.54 12.49
C LEU A 165 -37.60 -14.70 13.65
N GLN A 166 -38.37 -13.67 13.35
CA GLN A 166 -39.25 -13.01 14.32
C GLN A 166 -40.32 -14.02 14.79
N PRO A 167 -40.49 -14.27 16.10
CA PRO A 167 -41.52 -15.17 16.60
C PRO A 167 -42.85 -14.43 16.77
N GLU A 168 -43.86 -14.78 15.99
CA GLU A 168 -45.27 -14.41 16.28
C GLU A 168 -46.05 -15.60 16.85
N PRO A 169 -47.06 -15.34 17.70
CA PRO A 169 -47.59 -16.30 18.67
C PRO A 169 -48.54 -17.33 18.04
N VAL A 170 -48.40 -18.58 18.49
CA VAL A 170 -49.19 -19.73 18.06
C VAL A 170 -50.51 -19.81 18.83
N LEU A 171 -51.63 -20.08 18.15
CA LEU A 171 -52.79 -20.87 18.61
C LEU A 171 -53.66 -21.27 17.39
N PRO A 172 -54.41 -22.38 17.42
CA PRO A 172 -53.94 -23.64 16.83
C PRO A 172 -54.88 -24.28 15.78
N SER A 173 -54.32 -25.31 15.12
CA SER A 173 -54.99 -26.53 14.63
C SER A 173 -55.51 -26.56 13.18
N ALA A 174 -54.77 -27.22 12.27
CA ALA A 174 -55.11 -28.56 11.73
C ALA A 174 -54.19 -28.94 10.53
N SER A 175 -53.61 -30.15 10.60
CA SER A 175 -52.73 -30.88 9.66
C SER A 175 -53.31 -31.15 8.24
N PRO A 176 -52.64 -31.89 7.31
CA PRO A 176 -51.21 -32.24 7.11
C PRO A 176 -50.67 -31.94 5.67
N VAL A 177 -49.34 -32.11 5.56
CA VAL A 177 -48.41 -32.02 4.40
C VAL A 177 -48.80 -32.90 3.18
N PRO A 178 -48.40 -32.53 1.95
CA PRO A 178 -47.32 -33.29 1.29
C PRO A 178 -46.22 -32.42 0.66
N THR A 179 -44.98 -32.87 0.88
CA THR A 179 -43.71 -32.43 0.32
C THR A 179 -43.74 -32.35 -1.20
N ALA A 180 -43.47 -31.17 -1.77
CA ALA A 180 -43.20 -30.99 -3.19
C ALA A 180 -41.76 -30.48 -3.39
N THR A 181 -40.95 -31.31 -4.04
CA THR A 181 -39.60 -31.02 -4.53
C THR A 181 -39.65 -29.95 -5.64
N PRO A 182 -39.04 -28.76 -5.49
CA PRO A 182 -38.93 -27.82 -6.60
C PRO A 182 -37.67 -28.11 -7.42
N GLY A 183 -37.84 -28.78 -8.56
CA GLY A 183 -36.87 -28.75 -9.66
C GLY A 183 -36.95 -27.41 -10.42
N PRO A 184 -35.91 -27.02 -11.18
CA PRO A 184 -35.87 -25.72 -11.85
C PRO A 184 -36.93 -25.61 -12.95
N VAL A 185 -37.83 -24.64 -12.79
CA VAL A 185 -38.85 -24.26 -13.78
C VAL A 185 -38.17 -23.39 -14.83
N PHE A 186 -37.89 -23.95 -16.00
CA PHE A 186 -37.51 -23.16 -17.18
C PHE A 186 -38.78 -22.75 -17.94
N ALA A 187 -38.91 -21.47 -18.25
CA ALA A 187 -40.00 -20.96 -19.09
C ALA A 187 -39.83 -21.45 -20.54
N PRO A 188 -40.90 -21.93 -21.21
CA PRO A 188 -40.80 -22.39 -22.60
C PRO A 188 -40.59 -21.20 -23.55
N LEU A 189 -39.56 -21.30 -24.41
CA LEU A 189 -39.30 -20.33 -25.48
C LEU A 189 -40.25 -20.60 -26.66
N ALA A 190 -40.89 -19.53 -27.17
CA ALA A 190 -41.77 -19.61 -28.33
C ALA A 190 -40.96 -19.87 -29.61
N VAL A 191 -41.33 -20.91 -30.36
CA VAL A 191 -40.75 -21.25 -31.66
C VAL A 191 -41.70 -20.76 -32.75
N PHE A 192 -41.23 -19.89 -33.64
CA PHE A 192 -41.99 -19.45 -34.81
C PHE A 192 -41.75 -20.42 -35.97
N SER A 193 -42.83 -20.97 -36.52
CA SER A 193 -42.80 -21.78 -37.74
C SER A 193 -42.64 -20.86 -38.96
N THR A 194 -41.63 -21.10 -39.78
CA THR A 194 -41.55 -20.57 -41.15
C THR A 194 -42.17 -21.58 -42.10
N GLU A 195 -43.20 -21.17 -42.85
CA GLU A 195 -43.68 -21.85 -44.04
C GLU A 195 -42.71 -21.67 -45.21
#